data_AF-A0A662IYL4-F1
#
_entry.id   AF-A0A662IYL4-F1
#
_cell.length_a   1.000
_cell.length_b   1.000
_cell.length_c   1.000
_cell.angle_alpha   90.00
_cell.angle_beta   90.00
_cell.angle_gamma   90.00
#
_symmetry.space_group_name_H-M   'P 1'
#
loop_
_entity.id
_entity.type
_entity.pdbx_description
1 polymer ?
#
loop_
_entity_poly.entity_id
_entity_poly.type
_entity_poly.pdbx_seq_one_letter_code
_entity_poly.pdbx_strand_id
1 'polypeptide(L)'
;MPRNLARTTFLEVLRRQGLGCRAIEMPGYSEESNELFRSALDRRHIDRRRLVELALAESERRVRLAMKLLNGGVNVLMLYLLVPDIIHHFDRRSMHDTLCLHRTYWLCDRWTALLKEHLGDGVCLIVSDHGFSRKTGYHTEHGFWSLNVEPPFRPRTVLDFHRLVLRLVGA
;
A
#
# COMPACT_ATOMS: atom_id res chain seq x y z
N MET A 1 1.12 -16.20 5.00
CA MET A 1 0.25 -16.93 4.05
C MET A 1 0.74 -18.37 3.87
N PRO A 2 -0.14 -19.38 3.72
CA PRO A 2 0.25 -20.76 3.38
C PRO A 2 1.06 -20.85 2.07
N ARG A 3 2.08 -21.72 2.03
CA ARG A 3 3.01 -21.82 0.88
C ARG A 3 2.33 -22.15 -0.45
N ASN A 4 1.29 -22.98 -0.43
CA ASN A 4 0.51 -23.34 -1.61
C ASN A 4 -0.25 -22.14 -2.20
N LEU A 5 -0.78 -21.25 -1.37
CA LEU A 5 -1.44 -20.02 -1.81
C LEU A 5 -0.45 -18.93 -2.25
N ALA A 6 0.70 -18.83 -1.57
CA ALA A 6 1.76 -17.89 -1.99
C ALA A 6 2.17 -18.14 -3.45
N ARG A 7 2.29 -19.42 -3.83
CA ARG A 7 2.62 -19.89 -5.18
C ARG A 7 1.62 -19.50 -6.27
N THR A 8 0.40 -19.07 -5.92
CA THR A 8 -0.63 -18.64 -6.87
C THR A 8 -0.78 -17.12 -6.93
N THR A 9 -0.05 -16.37 -6.11
CA THR A 9 -0.01 -14.90 -6.20
C THR A 9 0.59 -14.46 -7.53
N PHE A 10 0.15 -13.31 -8.05
CA PHE A 10 0.67 -12.81 -9.33
C PHE A 10 2.19 -12.57 -9.27
N LEU A 11 2.74 -12.18 -8.11
CA LEU A 11 4.19 -12.00 -7.95
C LEU A 11 4.96 -13.31 -8.20
N GLU A 12 4.47 -14.43 -7.63
CA GLU A 12 5.11 -15.73 -7.83
C GLU A 12 4.90 -16.28 -9.25
N VAL A 13 3.74 -16.01 -9.86
CA VAL A 13 3.49 -16.33 -11.27
C VAL A 13 4.48 -15.60 -12.18
N LEU A 14 4.63 -14.29 -12.01
CA LEU A 14 5.52 -13.45 -12.83
C LEU A 14 7.00 -13.79 -12.60
N ARG A 15 7.40 -14.13 -11.37
CA ARG A 15 8.77 -14.62 -11.08
C ARG A 15 9.11 -15.89 -11.85
N ARG A 16 8.16 -16.83 -11.97
CA ARG A 16 8.38 -18.07 -12.75
C ARG A 16 8.50 -17.82 -14.24
N GLN A 17 7.97 -16.70 -14.73
CA GLN A 17 8.16 -16.23 -16.10
C GLN A 17 9.49 -15.47 -16.29
N GLY A 18 10.35 -15.42 -15.26
CA GLY A 18 11.67 -14.80 -15.33
C GLY A 18 11.70 -13.33 -14.94
N LEU A 19 10.59 -12.75 -14.48
CA LEU A 19 10.53 -11.33 -14.12
C LEU A 19 11.12 -11.06 -12.73
N GLY A 20 11.87 -9.97 -12.63
CA GLY A 20 12.37 -9.42 -11.38
C GLY A 20 11.23 -8.77 -10.59
N CYS A 21 10.59 -9.53 -9.69
CA CYS A 21 9.52 -9.01 -8.83
C CYS A 21 10.01 -8.72 -7.40
N ARG A 22 9.57 -7.61 -6.82
CA ARG A 22 9.83 -7.20 -5.43
C ARG A 22 8.53 -6.80 -4.73
N ALA A 23 8.48 -7.04 -3.42
CA ALA A 23 7.40 -6.61 -2.56
C ALA A 23 8.00 -5.99 -1.30
N ILE A 24 7.47 -4.85 -0.87
CA ILE A 24 7.89 -4.16 0.34
C ILE A 24 6.73 -4.21 1.33
N GLU A 25 6.91 -5.00 2.39
CA GLU A 25 6.02 -5.04 3.55
C GLU A 25 4.56 -5.33 3.21
N MET A 26 4.32 -6.16 2.19
CA MET A 26 2.97 -6.56 1.79
C MET A 26 2.34 -7.48 2.85
N PRO A 27 1.18 -7.10 3.43
CA PRO A 27 0.47 -7.91 4.42
C PRO A 27 0.28 -9.37 4.00
N GLY A 28 0.58 -10.30 4.91
CA GLY A 28 0.46 -11.73 4.68
C GLY A 28 1.45 -12.35 3.68
N TYR A 29 2.23 -11.55 2.94
CA TYR A 29 3.14 -12.01 1.88
C TYR A 29 4.62 -11.79 2.22
N SER A 30 5.01 -10.54 2.52
CA SER A 30 6.41 -10.15 2.76
C SER A 30 6.52 -9.13 3.90
N GLU A 31 5.61 -9.20 4.86
CA GLU A 31 5.61 -8.31 6.03
C GLU A 31 6.59 -8.79 7.10
N GLU A 32 7.33 -7.84 7.67
CA GLU A 32 8.23 -8.04 8.79
C GLU A 32 7.86 -7.10 9.94
N SER A 33 7.46 -5.86 9.63
CA SER A 33 7.22 -4.81 10.62
C SER A 33 5.75 -4.48 10.85
N ASN A 34 4.84 -4.87 9.95
CA ASN A 34 3.41 -4.50 10.06
C ASN A 34 2.75 -5.03 11.35
N GLU A 35 3.15 -6.20 11.84
CA GLU A 35 2.59 -6.79 13.08
C GLU A 35 2.81 -5.90 14.30
N LEU A 36 3.96 -5.20 14.37
CA LEU A 36 4.26 -4.23 15.41
C LEU A 36 3.18 -3.15 15.48
N PHE A 37 2.83 -2.58 14.33
CA PHE A 37 1.85 -1.51 14.25
C PHE A 37 0.43 -1.98 14.53
N ARG A 38 0.05 -3.17 14.03
CA ARG A 38 -1.27 -3.76 14.33
C ARG A 38 -1.42 -4.05 15.83
N SER A 39 -0.41 -4.68 16.42
CA SER A 39 -0.40 -4.97 17.86
C SER A 39 -0.39 -3.69 18.70
N ALA A 40 0.20 -2.61 18.18
CA ALA A 40 0.21 -1.33 18.84
C ALA A 40 -1.18 -0.65 18.86
N LEU A 41 -1.97 -0.80 17.79
CA LEU A 41 -3.34 -0.28 17.75
C LEU A 41 -4.26 -0.94 18.78
N ASP A 42 -4.09 -2.24 19.03
CA ASP A 42 -4.88 -2.98 20.02
C ASP A 42 -4.54 -2.60 21.47
N ARG A 43 -3.36 -2.02 21.71
CA ARG A 43 -2.87 -1.67 23.05
C ARG A 43 -3.31 -0.26 23.44
N ARG A 44 -4.22 -0.18 24.43
CA ARG A 44 -4.83 1.07 24.94
C ARG A 44 -3.86 2.12 25.53
N HIS A 45 -2.57 1.82 25.67
CA HIS A 45 -1.60 2.68 26.38
C HIS A 45 -0.47 3.25 25.51
N ILE A 46 -0.52 3.07 24.18
CA ILE A 46 0.52 3.62 23.31
C ILE A 46 0.29 5.12 23.08
N ASP A 47 1.38 5.89 23.17
CA ASP A 47 1.40 7.29 22.75
C ASP A 47 1.08 7.37 21.26
N ARG A 48 -0.10 7.91 20.95
CA ARG A 48 -0.63 8.04 19.60
C ARG A 48 0.29 8.86 18.71
N ARG A 49 0.86 9.95 19.23
CA ARG A 49 1.77 10.81 18.44
C ARG A 49 3.00 10.02 18.07
N ARG A 50 3.55 9.29 19.03
CA ARG A 50 4.70 8.42 18.78
C ARG A 50 4.42 7.35 17.75
N LEU A 51 3.24 6.71 17.79
CA LEU A 51 2.90 5.68 16.79
C LEU A 51 2.75 6.27 15.39
N VAL A 52 2.14 7.45 15.26
CA VAL A 52 2.03 8.17 13.99
C VAL A 52 3.40 8.56 13.44
N GLU A 53 4.29 9.09 14.28
CA GLU A 53 5.69 9.39 13.88
C GLU A 53 6.43 8.15 13.38
N LEU A 54 6.31 7.02 14.08
CA LEU A 54 6.91 5.75 13.67
C LEU A 54 6.33 5.25 12.35
N ALA A 55 5.00 5.34 12.16
CA ALA A 55 4.34 4.91 10.94
C ALA A 55 4.74 5.79 9.74
N LEU A 56 4.91 7.10 9.95
CA LEU A 56 5.42 8.04 8.95
C LEU A 56 6.86 7.73 8.57
N ALA A 57 7.75 7.58 9.56
CA ALA A 57 9.16 7.27 9.31
C ALA A 57 9.34 5.93 8.60
N GLU A 58 8.55 4.92 8.99
CA GLU A 58 8.56 3.61 8.34
C GLU A 58 8.02 3.69 6.91
N SER A 59 6.93 4.42 6.68
CA SER A 59 6.39 4.64 5.32
C SER A 59 7.41 5.37 4.43
N GLU A 60 8.10 6.37 4.96
CA GLU A 60 9.15 7.08 4.24
C GLU A 60 10.34 6.16 3.90
N ARG A 61 10.76 5.31 4.84
CA ARG A 61 11.80 4.28 4.60
C ARG A 61 11.39 3.35 3.46
N ARG A 62 10.15 2.87 3.45
CA ARG A 62 9.61 2.00 2.39
C ARG A 62 9.57 2.70 1.03
N VAL A 63 9.19 3.98 0.98
CA VAL A 63 9.21 4.79 -0.24
C VAL A 63 10.63 4.96 -0.77
N ARG A 64 11.61 5.29 0.08
CA ARG A 64 13.03 5.40 -0.33
C ARG A 64 13.57 4.06 -0.86
N LEU A 65 13.18 2.94 -0.25
CA LEU A 65 13.55 1.61 -0.74
C LEU A 65 12.91 1.32 -2.10
N ALA A 66 11.63 1.66 -2.28
CA ALA A 66 10.93 1.54 -3.56
C ALA A 66 11.65 2.32 -4.67
N MET A 67 12.04 3.56 -4.40
CA MET A 67 12.82 4.38 -5.36
C MET A 67 14.14 3.70 -5.76
N LYS A 68 14.89 3.15 -4.80
CA LYS A 68 16.13 2.40 -5.09
C LYS A 68 15.89 1.18 -5.98
N LEU A 69 14.79 0.44 -5.74
CA LEU A 69 14.45 -0.72 -6.54
C LEU A 69 13.98 -0.35 -7.95
N LEU A 70 13.23 0.74 -8.10
CA LEU A 70 12.82 1.28 -9.40
C LEU A 70 14.04 1.68 -10.22
N ASN A 71 14.97 2.45 -9.63
CA ASN A 71 16.24 2.82 -10.28
C ASN A 71 17.11 1.60 -10.63
N GLY A 72 16.94 0.48 -9.92
CA GLY A 72 17.63 -0.79 -10.18
C GLY A 72 16.99 -1.64 -11.29
N GLY A 73 15.94 -1.16 -11.97
CA GLY A 73 15.31 -1.86 -13.09
C GLY A 73 14.42 -3.03 -12.69
N VAL A 74 13.78 -2.98 -11.51
CA VAL A 74 12.77 -3.99 -11.13
C VAL A 74 11.61 -4.00 -12.13
N ASN A 75 11.15 -5.19 -12.54
CA ASN A 75 10.04 -5.29 -13.50
C ASN A 75 8.68 -5.06 -12.84
N VAL A 76 8.49 -5.57 -11.61
CA VAL A 76 7.25 -5.45 -10.85
C VAL A 76 7.55 -5.16 -9.40
N LEU A 77 7.01 -4.07 -8.87
CA LEU A 77 7.17 -3.67 -7.48
C LEU A 77 5.80 -3.50 -6.81
N MET A 78 5.60 -4.19 -5.69
CA MET A 78 4.52 -3.90 -4.76
C MET A 78 5.03 -3.17 -3.52
N LEU A 79 4.30 -2.15 -3.09
CA LEU A 79 4.61 -1.35 -1.91
C LEU A 79 3.34 -1.19 -1.07
N TYR A 80 3.42 -1.51 0.22
CA TYR A 80 2.34 -1.25 1.18
C TYR A 80 2.71 -0.11 2.14
N LEU A 81 1.84 0.90 2.22
CA LEU A 81 1.96 2.02 3.15
C LEU A 81 0.85 1.95 4.20
N LEU A 82 1.22 1.78 5.47
CA LEU A 82 0.28 1.62 6.57
C LEU A 82 -0.27 2.95 7.12
N VAL A 83 0.38 4.07 6.83
CA VAL A 83 0.13 5.33 7.56
C VAL A 83 -1.31 5.85 7.48
N PRO A 84 -2.05 5.73 6.35
CA PRO A 84 -3.44 6.20 6.33
C PRO A 84 -4.32 5.43 7.32
N ASP A 85 -4.14 4.12 7.41
CA ASP A 85 -4.92 3.25 8.31
C ASP A 85 -4.64 3.58 9.79
N ILE A 86 -3.36 3.72 10.17
CA ILE A 86 -2.96 4.10 11.53
C ILE A 86 -3.61 5.42 11.97
N ILE A 87 -3.64 6.42 11.09
CA ILE A 87 -4.17 7.74 11.43
C ILE A 87 -5.69 7.71 11.54
N HIS A 88 -6.37 6.96 10.66
CA HIS A 88 -7.82 6.78 10.75
C HIS A 88 -8.24 6.16 12.08
N HIS A 89 -7.49 5.19 12.61
CA HIS A 89 -7.75 4.61 13.92
C HIS A 89 -7.60 5.60 15.10
N PHE A 90 -6.92 6.73 14.89
CA PHE A 90 -6.77 7.76 15.92
C PHE A 90 -7.64 8.99 15.73
N ASP A 91 -8.38 9.09 14.61
CA ASP A 91 -9.23 10.23 14.30
C ASP A 91 -10.40 10.33 15.29
N ARG A 92 -10.35 11.34 16.18
CA ARG A 92 -11.43 11.67 17.13
C ARG A 92 -12.40 12.70 16.56
N ARG A 93 -12.34 12.95 15.25
CA ARG A 93 -13.13 13.97 14.54
C ARG A 93 -12.89 15.38 15.04
N SER A 94 -11.70 15.67 15.57
CA SER A 94 -11.30 17.03 15.89
C SER A 94 -10.78 17.76 14.64
N MET A 95 -10.70 19.08 14.70
CA MET A 95 -10.05 19.89 13.66
C MET A 95 -8.58 19.49 13.49
N HIS A 96 -7.89 19.23 14.61
CA HIS A 96 -6.50 18.77 14.61
C HIS A 96 -6.36 17.43 13.87
N ASP A 97 -7.23 16.46 14.15
CA ASP A 97 -7.16 15.13 13.53
C ASP A 97 -7.51 15.20 12.05
N THR A 98 -8.45 16.07 11.67
CA THR A 98 -8.78 16.33 10.26
C THR A 98 -7.60 16.92 9.50
N LEU A 99 -6.88 17.88 10.11
CA LEU A 99 -5.66 18.44 9.53
C LEU A 99 -4.53 17.40 9.46
N CYS A 100 -4.39 16.55 10.46
CA CYS A 100 -3.41 15.47 10.47
C CYS A 100 -3.70 14.48 9.33
N LEU A 101 -4.94 14.04 9.19
CA LEU A 101 -5.38 13.15 8.12
C LEU A 101 -5.14 13.77 6.73
N HIS A 102 -5.52 15.03 6.55
CA HIS A 102 -5.28 15.76 5.31
C HIS A 102 -3.78 15.83 4.96
N ARG A 103 -2.92 16.18 5.94
CA ARG A 103 -1.47 16.23 5.74
C ARG A 103 -0.91 14.87 5.34
N THR A 104 -1.44 13.78 5.89
CA THR A 104 -1.01 12.43 5.53
C THR A 104 -1.39 12.07 4.11
N TYR A 105 -2.64 12.33 3.70
CA TYR A 105 -3.04 12.08 2.32
C TYR A 105 -2.22 12.94 1.33
N TRP A 106 -1.94 14.19 1.69
CA TRP A 106 -1.05 15.04 0.90
C TRP A 106 0.38 14.48 0.82
N LEU A 107 0.89 13.90 1.90
CA LEU A 107 2.20 13.25 1.89
C LEU A 107 2.20 11.97 1.02
N CYS A 108 1.14 11.15 1.10
CA CYS A 108 0.97 9.99 0.24
C CYS A 108 0.90 10.37 -1.25
N ASP A 109 0.23 11.47 -1.57
CA ASP A 109 0.18 12.02 -2.94
C ASP A 109 1.58 12.43 -3.42
N ARG A 110 2.35 13.14 -2.58
CA ARG A 110 3.75 13.49 -2.91
C ARG A 110 4.64 12.27 -3.09
N TRP A 111 4.53 11.27 -2.21
CA TRP A 111 5.29 10.03 -2.36
C TRP A 111 4.91 9.30 -3.66
N THR A 112 3.63 9.29 -4.00
CA THR A 112 3.15 8.72 -5.27
C THR A 112 3.74 9.45 -6.47
N ALA A 113 3.73 10.78 -6.46
CA ALA A 113 4.34 11.59 -7.52
C ALA A 113 5.83 11.27 -7.69
N LEU A 114 6.60 11.25 -6.60
CA LEU A 114 8.02 10.90 -6.63
C LEU A 114 8.25 9.47 -7.14
N LEU A 115 7.44 8.50 -6.70
CA LEU A 115 7.56 7.12 -7.21
C LEU A 115 7.27 7.04 -8.71
N LYS A 116 6.31 7.82 -9.22
CA LYS A 116 6.01 7.88 -10.66
C LYS A 116 7.14 8.53 -11.46
N GLU A 117 7.83 9.54 -10.91
CA GLU A 117 9.03 10.10 -11.53
C GLU A 117 10.15 9.06 -11.68
N HIS A 118 10.38 8.26 -10.64
CA HIS A 118 11.36 7.15 -10.67
C HIS A 118 10.91 5.96 -11.53
N LEU A 119 9.61 5.78 -11.74
CA LEU A 119 9.04 4.73 -12.58
C LEU A 119 9.19 5.05 -14.08
N GLY A 120 9.18 6.32 -14.48
CA GLY A 120 9.16 6.73 -15.89
C GLY A 120 7.87 6.30 -16.59
N ASP A 121 7.99 5.70 -17.77
CA ASP A 121 6.87 5.27 -18.63
C ASP A 121 6.16 3.99 -18.13
N GLY A 122 6.50 3.51 -16.93
CA GLY A 122 5.89 2.32 -16.36
C GLY A 122 4.43 2.51 -15.90
N VAL A 123 3.81 1.39 -15.55
CA VAL A 123 2.43 1.36 -15.06
C VAL A 123 2.39 1.48 -13.53
N CYS A 124 1.64 2.44 -13.03
CA CYS A 124 1.44 2.71 -11.60
C CYS A 124 -0.02 2.45 -11.23
N LEU A 125 -0.25 1.37 -10.48
CA LEU A 125 -1.54 1.00 -9.90
C LEU A 125 -1.53 1.29 -8.40
N ILE A 126 -2.44 2.14 -7.94
CA ILE A 126 -2.68 2.44 -6.53
C ILE A 126 -3.95 1.72 -6.12
N VAL A 127 -3.92 0.99 -5.00
CA VAL A 127 -5.07 0.27 -4.46
C VAL A 127 -5.11 0.46 -2.95
N SER A 128 -6.29 0.77 -2.43
CA SER A 128 -6.63 0.61 -1.01
C SER A 128 -7.36 -0.71 -0.84
N ASP A 129 -6.92 -1.53 0.09
CA ASP A 129 -7.53 -2.82 0.44
C ASP A 129 -8.89 -2.65 1.12
N HIS A 130 -9.10 -1.53 1.82
CA HIS A 130 -10.38 -1.15 2.40
C HIS A 130 -10.60 0.36 2.38
N GLY A 131 -11.78 0.81 2.82
CA GLY A 131 -12.04 2.20 3.15
C GLY A 131 -12.11 2.40 4.66
N PHE A 132 -12.39 3.63 5.09
CA PHE A 132 -12.60 3.95 6.50
C PHE A 132 -13.78 4.92 6.67
N SER A 133 -14.73 4.55 7.50
CA SER A 133 -15.88 5.40 7.81
C SER A 133 -15.58 6.21 9.06
N ARG A 134 -15.37 7.51 8.88
CA ARG A 134 -15.23 8.43 10.01
C ARG A 134 -16.47 8.40 10.90
N LYS A 135 -17.68 8.19 10.34
CA LYS A 135 -18.96 8.17 11.07
C LYS A 135 -19.10 6.98 12.02
N THR A 136 -18.54 5.84 11.69
CA THR A 136 -18.59 4.64 12.53
C THR A 136 -17.29 4.41 13.28
N GLY A 137 -16.17 4.96 12.80
CA GLY A 137 -14.82 4.71 13.33
C GLY A 137 -14.27 3.33 12.94
N TYR A 138 -14.80 2.73 11.87
CA TYR A 138 -14.46 1.38 11.42
C TYR A 138 -14.20 1.34 9.91
N HIS A 139 -13.51 0.28 9.47
CA HIS A 139 -13.29 -0.02 8.07
C HIS A 139 -14.61 -0.18 7.31
N THR A 140 -14.58 0.16 6.02
CA THR A 140 -15.68 -0.10 5.09
C THR A 140 -15.23 -1.09 4.03
N GLU A 141 -16.18 -1.79 3.43
CA GLU A 141 -15.94 -2.72 2.31
C GLU A 141 -15.56 -2.00 1.00
N HIS A 142 -15.54 -0.67 1.01
CA HIS A 142 -15.24 0.16 -0.16
C HIS A 142 -13.79 0.63 -0.16
N GLY A 143 -12.93 -0.03 -0.92
CA GLY A 143 -11.60 0.48 -1.29
C GLY A 143 -11.65 1.48 -2.45
N PHE A 144 -10.52 2.13 -2.72
CA PHE A 144 -10.32 2.97 -3.90
C PHE A 144 -9.14 2.43 -4.71
N TRP A 145 -9.12 2.74 -6.00
CA TRP A 145 -7.97 2.44 -6.84
C TRP A 145 -7.79 3.51 -7.93
N SER A 146 -6.56 3.63 -8.42
CA SER A 146 -6.19 4.55 -9.50
C SER A 146 -5.12 3.90 -10.37
N LEU A 147 -5.18 4.13 -11.67
CA LEU A 147 -4.24 3.62 -12.66
C LEU A 147 -3.83 4.77 -13.58
N ASN A 148 -2.54 4.87 -13.91
CA ASN A 148 -2.01 5.93 -14.79
C ASN A 148 -2.18 5.63 -16.29
N VAL A 149 -2.75 4.49 -16.64
CA VAL A 149 -3.06 4.06 -18.02
C VAL A 149 -4.51 3.58 -18.10
N GLU A 150 -5.05 3.51 -19.31
CA GLU A 150 -6.39 2.96 -19.51
C GLU A 150 -6.40 1.46 -19.13
N PRO A 151 -7.25 1.03 -18.19
CA PRO A 151 -7.28 -0.36 -17.77
C PRO A 151 -7.88 -1.25 -18.87
N PRO A 152 -7.37 -2.47 -19.09
CA PRO A 152 -7.96 -3.42 -20.03
C PRO A 152 -9.39 -3.84 -19.64
N PHE A 153 -9.77 -3.65 -18.37
CA PHE A 153 -11.13 -3.77 -17.85
C PHE A 153 -11.20 -3.09 -16.49
N ARG A 154 -12.40 -2.65 -16.10
CA ARG A 154 -12.62 -2.05 -14.78
C ARG A 154 -12.72 -3.12 -13.68
N PRO A 155 -11.80 -3.20 -12.71
CA PRO A 155 -11.91 -4.14 -11.59
C PRO A 155 -13.15 -3.80 -10.75
N ARG A 156 -13.88 -4.84 -10.33
CA ARG A 156 -15.10 -4.75 -9.52
C ARG A 156 -14.91 -5.31 -8.11
N THR A 157 -13.95 -6.22 -7.95
CA THR A 157 -13.63 -6.88 -6.69
C THR A 157 -12.12 -6.89 -6.46
N VAL A 158 -11.68 -7.12 -5.21
CA VAL A 158 -10.25 -7.22 -4.90
C VAL A 158 -9.54 -8.35 -5.67
N LEU A 159 -10.27 -9.42 -6.01
CA LEU A 159 -9.73 -10.56 -6.75
C LEU A 159 -9.41 -10.19 -8.21
N ASP A 160 -10.08 -9.18 -8.77
CA ASP A 160 -9.86 -8.74 -10.14
C ASP A 160 -8.47 -8.14 -10.36
N PHE A 161 -7.85 -7.58 -9.31
CA PHE A 161 -6.51 -7.01 -9.41
C PHE A 161 -5.45 -8.05 -9.78
N HIS A 162 -5.65 -9.33 -9.41
CA HIS A 162 -4.74 -10.40 -9.81
C HIS A 162 -4.67 -10.50 -11.35
N ARG A 163 -5.83 -10.62 -12.00
CA ARG A 163 -5.94 -10.68 -13.47
C ARG A 163 -5.52 -9.38 -14.13
N LEU A 164 -5.86 -8.24 -13.53
CA LEU A 164 -5.50 -6.93 -14.04
C LEU A 164 -3.98 -6.78 -14.14
N VAL A 165 -3.25 -7.11 -13.06
CA VAL A 165 -1.79 -7.01 -13.03
C VAL A 165 -1.14 -7.93 -14.05
N LEU A 166 -1.59 -9.19 -14.17
CA LEU A 166 -1.05 -10.11 -15.17
C LEU A 166 -1.20 -9.55 -16.59
N ARG A 167 -2.39 -9.02 -16.93
CA ARG A 167 -2.62 -8.40 -18.24
C ARG A 167 -1.77 -7.16 -18.49
N LEU A 168 -1.58 -6.31 -17.48
CA LEU A 168 -0.75 -5.10 -17.59
C LEU A 168 0.72 -5.43 -17.85
N VAL A 169 1.20 -6.58 -17.37
CA VAL A 169 2.57 -7.07 -17.57
C VAL A 169 2.71 -7.93 -18.84
N GLY A 170 1.60 -8.26 -19.51
CA GLY A 170 1.59 -9.10 -20.72
C GLY A 170 1.68 -10.60 -20.46
N ALA A 171 1.19 -11.05 -19.30
CA ALA A 171 1.20 -12.43 -18.83
C ALA A 171 -0.18 -13.12 -18.85
#